data_AF-A0A7U9KZE5-F1
#
_entry.id   AF-A0A7U9KZE5-F1
#
_cell.length_a   1.000
_cell.length_b   1.000
_cell.length_c   1.000
_cell.angle_alpha   90.00
_cell.angle_beta   90.00
_cell.angle_gamma   90.00
#
_symmetry.space_group_name_H-M   'P 1'
#
loop_
_entity.id
_entity.type
_entity.pdbx_description
1 polymer ?
#
loop_
_entity_poly.entity_id
_entity_poly.type
_entity_poly.pdbx_seq_one_letter_code
_entity_poly.pdbx_strand_id
1 'polypeptide(L)'
;MGEGEGRTGDAVRSAVAVLTGAGWHPSRDAGSEALMAILETVSTVGTRAGVRWELFPAAERALRAFHGLETVACGAGVEVAVRGISIDPREGRHASQTFHDFGARIGCRTFPLGIHGEESLLAVDEQSRLFMVNHGGWWYLGDSVLAGLAVLIEGRRPKRVREDGSWEPMEVTQGHGSGAGTEAEAQVRDVFG
;
A
#
# COMPACT_ATOMS: atom_id res chain seq x y z
N MET A 1 -12.05 -8.60 47.19
CA MET A 1 -12.05 -7.30 46.49
C MET A 1 -10.87 -7.37 45.54
N GLY A 2 -11.04 -7.83 44.29
CA GLY A 2 -11.72 -7.11 43.21
C GLY A 2 -10.79 -5.95 42.81
N GLU A 3 -10.11 -5.92 41.67
CA GLU A 3 -10.60 -6.19 40.32
C GLU A 3 -9.51 -6.80 39.43
N GLY A 4 -9.90 -7.78 38.61
CA GLY A 4 -9.11 -8.24 37.48
C GLY A 4 -9.46 -7.38 36.28
N GLU A 5 -8.56 -6.48 35.90
CA GLU A 5 -8.66 -5.72 34.65
C GLU A 5 -8.06 -6.56 33.52
N GLY A 6 -8.82 -7.58 33.12
CA GLY A 6 -8.52 -8.42 31.97
C GLY A 6 -9.39 -8.01 30.77
N ARG A 7 -8.71 -7.71 29.66
CA ARG A 7 -9.22 -7.82 28.27
C ARG A 7 -10.40 -6.91 27.91
N THR A 8 -10.09 -5.66 27.57
CA THR A 8 -10.78 -5.04 26.42
C THR A 8 -10.07 -5.56 25.17
N GLY A 9 -10.66 -6.59 24.58
CA GLY A 9 -10.17 -7.26 23.38
C GLY A 9 -9.84 -6.26 22.28
N ASP A 10 -8.66 -6.45 21.73
CA ASP A 10 -8.07 -5.83 20.55
C ASP A 10 -9.06 -5.87 19.39
N ALA A 11 -9.94 -4.87 19.31
CA ALA A 11 -10.86 -4.76 18.19
C ALA A 11 -10.02 -4.45 16.95
N VAL A 12 -9.91 -5.44 16.06
CA VAL A 12 -9.30 -5.26 14.74
C VAL A 12 -9.89 -4.00 14.12
N ARG A 13 -9.07 -2.97 13.96
CA ARG A 13 -9.50 -1.73 13.34
C ARG A 13 -9.82 -2.02 11.88
N SER A 14 -11.06 -1.79 11.47
CA SER A 14 -11.41 -1.86 10.06
C SER A 14 -10.55 -0.85 9.29
N ALA A 15 -9.79 -1.33 8.31
CA ALA A 15 -8.94 -0.47 7.49
C ALA A 15 -9.72 0.67 6.82
N VAL A 16 -10.92 0.36 6.33
CA VAL A 16 -11.82 1.36 5.72
C VAL A 16 -12.20 2.43 6.74
N ALA A 17 -12.55 2.05 7.98
CA ALA A 17 -12.91 3.02 9.00
C ALA A 17 -11.74 3.95 9.36
N VAL A 18 -10.52 3.41 9.46
CA VAL A 18 -9.30 4.21 9.73
C VAL A 18 -9.02 5.17 8.58
N LEU A 19 -9.06 4.69 7.34
CA LEU A 19 -8.83 5.52 6.16
C LEU A 19 -9.90 6.61 6.02
N THR A 20 -11.18 6.27 6.24
CA THR A 20 -12.26 7.25 6.24
C THR A 20 -12.13 8.26 7.37
N GLY A 21 -11.68 7.85 8.56
CA GLY A 21 -11.33 8.77 9.65
C GLY A 21 -10.20 9.74 9.28
N ALA A 22 -9.26 9.32 8.43
CA ALA A 22 -8.22 10.17 7.84
C ALA A 22 -8.70 10.99 6.63
N GLY A 23 -9.98 10.91 6.26
CA GLY A 23 -10.60 11.67 5.17
C GLY A 23 -10.64 10.96 3.82
N TRP A 24 -10.37 9.65 3.75
CA TRP A 24 -10.50 8.88 2.52
C TRP A 24 -11.96 8.51 2.21
N HIS A 25 -12.32 8.57 0.93
CA HIS A 25 -13.56 8.03 0.39
C HIS A 25 -13.34 7.57 -1.07
N PRO A 26 -14.18 6.68 -1.63
CA PRO A 26 -13.96 6.11 -2.96
C PRO A 26 -13.85 7.12 -4.12
N SER A 27 -14.50 8.28 -3.99
CA SER A 27 -14.47 9.37 -4.99
C SER A 27 -13.45 10.46 -4.68
N ARG A 28 -12.52 10.23 -3.74
CA ARG A 28 -11.52 11.23 -3.35
C ARG A 28 -10.55 11.50 -4.50
N ASP A 29 -10.23 12.77 -4.68
CA ASP A 29 -9.18 13.25 -5.55
C ASP A 29 -8.46 14.41 -4.86
N ALA A 30 -7.19 14.20 -4.51
CA ALA A 30 -6.32 15.19 -3.88
C ALA A 30 -5.87 16.29 -4.85
N GLY A 31 -6.22 16.18 -6.14
CA GLY A 31 -6.10 17.26 -7.12
C GLY A 31 -4.70 17.86 -7.20
N SER A 32 -4.61 19.19 -7.13
CA SER A 32 -3.36 19.94 -7.30
C SER A 32 -2.27 19.56 -6.30
N GLU A 33 -2.62 19.22 -5.05
CA GLU A 33 -1.63 18.84 -4.04
C GLU A 33 -0.90 17.54 -4.44
N ALA A 34 -1.64 16.53 -4.92
CA ALA A 34 -1.05 15.30 -5.42
C ALA A 34 -0.16 15.55 -6.64
N LEU A 35 -0.61 16.41 -7.56
CA LEU A 35 0.18 16.77 -8.76
C LEU A 35 1.47 17.50 -8.41
N MET A 36 1.45 18.39 -7.42
CA MET A 36 2.64 19.08 -6.93
C MET A 36 3.63 18.10 -6.29
N ALA A 37 3.14 17.19 -5.43
CA ALA A 37 3.99 16.17 -4.82
C ALA A 37 4.61 15.22 -5.86
N ILE A 38 3.85 14.85 -6.90
CA ILE A 38 4.36 14.10 -8.06
C ILE A 38 5.45 14.89 -8.77
N LEU A 39 5.22 16.16 -9.09
CA LEU A 39 6.17 17.00 -9.82
C LEU A 39 7.49 17.15 -9.06
N GLU A 40 7.43 17.41 -7.75
CA GLU A 40 8.61 17.48 -6.88
C GLU A 40 9.37 16.15 -6.85
N THR A 41 8.63 15.04 -6.79
CA THR A 41 9.22 13.70 -6.82
C THR A 41 9.94 13.44 -8.14
N VAL A 42 9.30 13.65 -9.29
CA VAL A 42 9.92 13.38 -10.60
C VAL A 42 11.05 14.36 -10.95
N SER A 43 11.01 15.57 -10.38
CA SER A 43 12.07 16.57 -10.54
C SER A 43 13.28 16.29 -9.65
N THR A 44 13.18 15.36 -8.69
CA THR A 44 14.29 15.00 -7.82
C THR A 44 15.39 14.29 -8.61
N VAL A 45 16.58 14.89 -8.62
CA VAL A 45 17.78 14.30 -9.21
C VAL A 45 18.50 13.47 -8.15
N GLY A 46 18.73 12.18 -8.45
CA GLY A 46 19.51 11.30 -7.57
C GLY A 46 20.98 11.72 -7.45
N THR A 47 21.62 11.38 -6.33
CA THR A 47 23.04 11.71 -6.04
C THR A 47 24.04 10.92 -6.89
N ARG A 48 23.62 9.77 -7.45
CA ARG A 48 24.34 9.05 -8.51
C ARG A 48 23.63 9.29 -9.84
N ALA A 49 24.38 9.60 -10.87
CA ALA A 49 23.85 9.79 -12.22
C ALA A 49 23.18 8.48 -12.71
N GLY A 50 21.94 8.56 -13.19
CA GLY A 50 21.37 7.54 -14.08
C GLY A 50 19.86 7.32 -13.98
N VAL A 51 19.30 7.24 -12.78
CA VAL A 51 17.90 6.78 -12.59
C VAL A 51 17.00 7.94 -12.18
N ARG A 52 16.02 8.23 -13.03
CA ARG A 52 14.95 9.21 -12.78
C ARG A 52 13.65 8.49 -12.48
N TRP A 53 12.79 9.13 -11.70
CA TRP A 53 11.42 8.68 -11.53
C TRP A 53 10.64 8.86 -12.82
N GLU A 54 9.84 7.86 -13.15
CA GLU A 54 8.92 7.90 -14.28
C GLU A 54 7.51 7.67 -13.75
N LEU A 55 6.65 8.67 -13.92
CA LEU A 55 5.24 8.54 -13.54
C LEU A 55 4.52 7.65 -14.56
N PHE A 56 3.63 6.79 -14.06
CA PHE A 56 2.73 5.99 -14.86
C PHE A 56 1.28 6.09 -14.33
N PRO A 57 0.26 5.75 -15.14
CA PRO A 57 -1.14 6.01 -14.81
C PRO A 57 -1.61 5.42 -13.46
N ALA A 58 -1.13 4.22 -13.10
CA ALA A 58 -1.48 3.60 -11.82
C ALA A 58 -0.96 4.40 -10.61
N ALA A 59 0.28 4.91 -10.68
CA ALA A 59 0.85 5.74 -9.62
C ALA A 59 0.12 7.09 -9.50
N GLU A 60 -0.23 7.73 -10.63
CA GLU A 60 -1.01 8.97 -10.62
C GLU A 60 -2.38 8.75 -9.96
N ARG A 61 -3.12 7.70 -10.36
CA ARG A 61 -4.42 7.37 -9.76
C ARG A 61 -4.31 7.11 -8.26
N ALA A 62 -3.29 6.35 -7.84
CA ALA A 62 -3.04 6.09 -6.44
C ALA A 62 -2.80 7.39 -5.65
N LEU A 63 -1.94 8.27 -6.17
CA LEU A 63 -1.63 9.53 -5.51
C LEU A 63 -2.83 10.48 -5.48
N ARG A 64 -3.61 10.57 -6.56
CA ARG A 64 -4.87 11.32 -6.53
C ARG A 64 -5.85 10.77 -5.50
N ALA A 65 -5.99 9.46 -5.36
CA ALA A 65 -6.92 8.87 -4.41
C ALA A 65 -6.47 8.96 -2.94
N PHE A 66 -5.16 8.90 -2.66
CA PHE A 66 -4.65 8.69 -1.30
C PHE A 66 -3.68 9.78 -0.79
N HIS A 67 -3.17 10.69 -1.62
CA HIS A 67 -2.20 11.69 -1.18
C HIS A 67 -2.74 12.57 -0.04
N GLY A 68 -1.85 12.87 0.92
CA GLY A 68 -2.15 13.68 2.09
C GLY A 68 -2.93 12.93 3.17
N LEU A 69 -3.15 11.61 3.03
CA LEU A 69 -3.66 10.80 4.12
C LEU A 69 -2.54 10.49 5.11
N GLU A 70 -2.85 10.69 6.39
CA GLU A 70 -1.99 10.35 7.51
C GLU A 70 -2.78 9.54 8.54
N THR A 71 -2.17 8.50 9.07
CA THR A 71 -2.72 7.72 10.18
C THR A 71 -1.74 7.72 11.33
N VAL A 72 -2.22 8.11 12.52
CA VAL A 72 -1.47 8.02 13.76
C VAL A 72 -1.88 6.73 14.45
N ALA A 73 -1.21 5.62 14.13
CA ALA A 73 -1.49 4.32 14.72
C ALA A 73 -0.21 3.70 15.27
N CYS A 74 -0.23 3.32 16.55
CA CYS A 74 0.82 2.53 17.19
C CYS A 74 0.14 1.55 18.14
N GLY A 75 0.46 0.27 18.04
CA GLY A 75 -0.11 -0.75 18.94
C GLY A 75 -0.08 -2.16 18.35
N ALA A 76 -0.75 -3.08 19.05
CA ALA A 76 -0.96 -4.43 18.55
C ALA A 76 -1.77 -4.40 17.25
N GLY A 77 -1.44 -5.33 16.37
CA GLY A 77 -2.22 -5.67 15.19
C GLY A 77 -2.46 -7.18 15.18
N VAL A 78 -3.14 -7.67 14.14
CA VAL A 78 -3.57 -9.07 14.07
C VAL A 78 -2.39 -10.05 14.16
N GLU A 79 -1.28 -9.75 13.49
CA GLU A 79 -0.08 -10.59 13.45
C GLU A 79 1.20 -9.80 13.80
N VAL A 80 1.25 -8.51 13.44
CA VAL A 80 2.40 -7.63 13.65
C VAL A 80 1.95 -6.28 14.18
N ALA A 81 2.85 -5.55 14.84
CA ALA A 81 2.56 -4.22 15.35
C ALA A 81 2.22 -3.25 14.23
N VAL A 82 1.19 -2.43 14.45
CA VAL A 82 0.76 -1.38 13.52
C VAL A 82 1.62 -0.14 13.76
N ARG A 83 1.99 0.55 12.68
CA ARG A 83 2.66 1.86 12.71
C ARG A 83 1.87 2.87 11.88
N GLY A 84 2.18 4.14 12.08
CA GLY A 84 1.59 5.22 11.31
C GLY A 84 1.94 5.14 9.84
N ILE A 85 1.07 5.70 9.00
CA ILE A 85 1.24 5.76 7.55
C ILE A 85 1.11 7.21 7.12
N SER A 86 1.99 7.67 6.24
CA SER A 86 1.86 8.94 5.55
C SER A 86 1.95 8.72 4.04
N ILE A 87 0.97 9.22 3.29
CA ILE A 87 0.91 9.09 1.83
C ILE A 87 1.42 10.37 1.18
N ASP A 88 2.74 10.41 1.01
CA ASP A 88 3.43 11.46 0.28
C ASP A 88 4.61 10.86 -0.53
N PRO A 89 4.57 10.91 -1.87
CA PRO A 89 5.61 10.31 -2.71
C PRO A 89 6.98 10.96 -2.49
N ARG A 90 6.98 12.20 -1.96
CA ARG A 90 8.20 12.95 -1.67
C ARG A 90 9.03 12.27 -0.60
N GLU A 91 8.43 11.50 0.30
CA GLU A 91 9.18 10.76 1.33
C GLU A 91 10.12 9.69 0.73
N GLY A 92 9.74 9.12 -0.42
CA GLY A 92 10.55 8.12 -1.13
C GLY A 92 11.47 8.69 -2.21
N ARG A 93 11.41 10.00 -2.51
CA ARG A 93 12.01 10.62 -3.72
C ARG A 93 13.53 10.42 -3.86
N HIS A 94 14.24 10.21 -2.75
CA HIS A 94 15.69 10.01 -2.75
C HIS A 94 16.12 8.54 -2.90
N ALA A 95 15.18 7.60 -2.93
CA ALA A 95 15.43 6.16 -3.03
C ALA A 95 15.28 5.61 -4.46
N SER A 96 15.52 6.44 -5.49
CA SER A 96 15.27 6.08 -6.90
C SER A 96 16.02 4.83 -7.35
N GLN A 97 17.29 4.68 -6.93
CA GLN A 97 18.07 3.48 -7.25
C GLN A 97 17.45 2.22 -6.63
N THR A 98 17.13 2.26 -5.33
CA THR A 98 16.54 1.12 -4.61
C THR A 98 15.23 0.66 -5.25
N PHE A 99 14.38 1.62 -5.65
CA PHE A 99 13.11 1.31 -6.31
C PHE A 99 13.29 0.78 -7.72
N HIS A 100 14.30 1.27 -8.46
CA HIS A 100 14.59 0.74 -9.79
C HIS A 100 15.12 -0.70 -9.72
N ASP A 101 16.03 -0.98 -8.78
CA ASP A 101 16.53 -2.34 -8.53
C ASP A 101 15.38 -3.27 -8.09
N PHE A 102 14.46 -2.76 -7.28
CA PHE A 102 13.26 -3.48 -6.90
C PHE A 102 12.35 -3.76 -8.10
N GLY A 103 12.04 -2.75 -8.90
CA GLY A 103 11.21 -2.87 -10.10
C GLY A 103 11.80 -3.85 -11.12
N ALA A 104 13.13 -3.85 -11.29
CA ALA A 104 13.82 -4.82 -12.13
C ALA A 104 13.64 -6.26 -11.64
N ARG A 105 13.67 -6.48 -10.31
CA ARG A 105 13.46 -7.82 -9.74
C ARG A 105 12.04 -8.32 -9.90
N ILE A 106 11.02 -7.47 -9.74
CA ILE A 106 9.61 -7.87 -9.90
C ILE A 106 9.12 -7.78 -11.35
N GLY A 107 9.97 -7.33 -12.28
CA GLY A 107 9.64 -7.16 -13.69
C GLY A 107 8.59 -6.07 -13.96
N CYS A 108 8.45 -5.07 -13.09
CA CYS A 108 7.45 -4.01 -13.22
C CYS A 108 7.97 -2.70 -12.63
N ARG A 109 7.67 -1.56 -13.27
CA ARG A 109 8.12 -0.26 -12.76
C ARG A 109 7.42 0.08 -11.45
N THR A 110 8.13 0.76 -10.56
CA THR A 110 7.60 1.18 -9.25
C THR A 110 7.76 2.67 -9.03
N PHE A 111 6.83 3.25 -8.30
CA PHE A 111 6.81 4.66 -7.93
C PHE A 111 6.62 4.79 -6.40
N PRO A 112 7.26 5.77 -5.73
CA PRO A 112 7.08 5.96 -4.30
C PRO A 112 5.66 6.46 -4.02
N LEU A 113 5.04 5.90 -2.99
CA LEU A 113 3.69 6.29 -2.56
C LEU A 113 3.71 7.06 -1.23
N GLY A 114 4.64 6.71 -0.34
CA GLY A 114 4.66 7.23 1.02
C GLY A 114 5.55 6.43 1.95
N ILE A 115 5.25 6.49 3.24
CA ILE A 115 5.98 5.79 4.31
C ILE A 115 5.05 5.06 5.27
N HIS A 116 5.61 4.02 5.90
CA HIS A 116 5.01 3.28 7.00
C HIS A 116 6.01 3.23 8.17
N GLY A 117 5.66 3.86 9.29
CA GLY A 117 6.60 4.20 10.36
C GLY A 117 7.71 5.14 9.88
N GLU A 118 8.90 5.04 10.45
CA GLU A 118 10.02 5.95 10.15
C GLU A 118 10.99 5.41 9.08
N GLU A 119 10.97 4.10 8.81
CA GLU A 119 12.06 3.44 8.07
C GLU A 119 11.60 2.69 6.81
N SER A 120 10.28 2.58 6.59
CA SER A 120 9.75 1.78 5.48
C SER A 120 9.08 2.67 4.45
N LEU A 121 9.56 2.58 3.21
CA LEU A 121 8.98 3.25 2.06
C LEU A 121 7.88 2.38 1.45
N LEU A 122 6.81 3.01 0.98
CA LEU A 122 5.74 2.36 0.24
C LEU A 122 5.94 2.57 -1.26
N ALA A 123 5.76 1.50 -2.03
CA ALA A 123 5.89 1.51 -3.48
C ALA A 123 4.61 1.01 -4.13
N VAL A 124 4.15 1.70 -5.17
CA VAL A 124 3.10 1.22 -6.06
C VAL A 124 3.70 0.86 -7.41
N ASP A 125 3.20 -0.17 -8.06
CA ASP A 125 3.64 -0.57 -9.40
C ASP A 125 2.59 -0.28 -10.49
N GLU A 126 2.92 -0.59 -11.73
CA GLU A 126 2.03 -0.35 -12.89
C GLU A 126 0.72 -1.14 -12.83
N GLN A 127 0.68 -2.23 -12.06
CA GLN A 127 -0.50 -3.06 -11.82
C GLN A 127 -1.29 -2.59 -10.60
N SER A 128 -0.92 -1.45 -10.01
CA SER A 128 -1.52 -0.88 -8.79
C SER A 128 -1.30 -1.71 -7.52
N ARG A 129 -0.38 -2.68 -7.55
CA ARG A 129 0.00 -3.49 -6.39
C ARG A 129 0.81 -2.64 -5.43
N LEU A 130 0.63 -2.87 -4.13
CA LEU A 130 1.36 -2.16 -3.09
C LEU A 130 2.46 -3.03 -2.50
N PHE A 131 3.62 -2.40 -2.27
CA PHE A 131 4.78 -3.01 -1.67
C PHE A 131 5.37 -2.12 -0.57
N MET A 132 6.13 -2.74 0.31
CA MET A 132 6.94 -2.07 1.33
C MET A 132 8.42 -2.37 1.07
N VAL A 133 9.26 -1.35 1.17
CA VAL A 133 10.70 -1.41 0.93
C VAL A 133 11.43 -0.81 2.14
N ASN A 134 12.30 -1.59 2.79
CA ASN A 134 13.16 -1.11 3.86
C ASN A 134 14.48 -1.90 3.91
N HIS A 135 15.33 -1.62 4.89
CA HIS A 135 16.65 -2.26 5.05
C HIS A 135 16.57 -3.78 5.22
N GLY A 136 15.46 -4.31 5.74
CA GLY A 136 15.26 -5.74 5.94
C GLY A 136 14.85 -6.50 4.69
N GLY A 137 14.48 -5.82 3.59
CA GLY A 137 14.06 -6.44 2.33
C GLY A 137 12.88 -5.73 1.67
N TRP A 138 12.14 -6.50 0.85
CA TRP A 138 10.97 -6.05 0.10
C TRP A 138 9.79 -6.96 0.37
N TRP A 139 8.61 -6.37 0.52
CA TRP A 139 7.39 -7.10 0.86
C TRP A 139 6.24 -6.69 -0.04
N TYR A 140 5.47 -7.68 -0.49
CA TYR A 140 4.18 -7.49 -1.11
C TYR A 140 3.10 -7.32 -0.04
N LEU A 141 2.25 -6.31 -0.23
CA LEU A 141 1.17 -5.95 0.68
C LEU A 141 -0.21 -6.26 0.12
N GLY A 142 -0.44 -6.09 -1.19
CA GLY A 142 -1.73 -6.40 -1.79
C GLY A 142 -1.85 -6.02 -3.26
N ASP A 143 -2.90 -6.53 -3.90
CA ASP A 143 -3.18 -6.33 -5.34
C ASP A 143 -3.75 -4.95 -5.69
N SER A 144 -3.99 -4.12 -4.67
CA SER A 144 -4.33 -2.71 -4.83
C SER A 144 -3.73 -1.90 -3.69
N VAL A 145 -3.63 -0.59 -3.88
CA VAL A 145 -3.22 0.34 -2.81
C VAL A 145 -4.13 0.21 -1.59
N LEU A 146 -5.45 0.15 -1.78
CA LEU A 146 -6.40 -0.01 -0.67
C LEU A 146 -6.18 -1.34 0.07
N ALA A 147 -6.03 -2.45 -0.66
CA ALA A 147 -5.80 -3.77 -0.06
C ALA A 147 -4.46 -3.83 0.70
N GLY A 148 -3.41 -3.22 0.16
CA GLY A 148 -2.11 -3.16 0.82
C GLY A 148 -2.11 -2.26 2.05
N LEU A 149 -2.78 -1.11 2.02
CA LEU A 149 -2.97 -0.26 3.20
C LEU A 149 -3.76 -0.99 4.29
N ALA A 150 -4.75 -1.80 3.90
CA ALA A 150 -5.49 -2.62 4.86
C ALA A 150 -4.61 -3.64 5.59
N VAL A 151 -3.66 -4.28 4.90
CA VAL A 151 -2.68 -5.17 5.53
C VAL A 151 -1.88 -4.45 6.62
N LEU A 152 -1.44 -3.21 6.37
CA LEU A 152 -0.67 -2.43 7.34
C LEU A 152 -1.54 -1.94 8.51
N ILE A 153 -2.73 -1.43 8.24
CA ILE A 153 -3.63 -0.85 9.24
C ILE A 153 -4.16 -1.90 10.22
N GLU A 154 -4.49 -3.09 9.70
CA GLU A 154 -4.93 -4.23 10.50
C GLU A 154 -3.75 -4.95 11.17
N GLY A 155 -2.52 -4.65 10.76
CA GLY A 155 -1.31 -5.31 11.26
C GLY A 155 -1.25 -6.78 10.87
N ARG A 156 -1.66 -7.13 9.66
CA ARG A 156 -1.45 -8.44 9.06
C ARG A 156 -0.01 -8.56 8.54
N ARG A 157 0.50 -9.78 8.46
CA ARG A 157 1.91 -10.01 8.09
C ARG A 157 2.15 -9.80 6.59
N PRO A 158 3.05 -8.86 6.20
CA PRO A 158 3.45 -8.69 4.81
C PRO A 158 4.17 -9.92 4.24
N LYS A 159 4.04 -10.14 2.93
CA LYS A 159 4.65 -11.30 2.26
C LYS A 159 6.00 -10.95 1.67
N ARG A 160 7.00 -11.77 1.94
CA ARG A 160 8.38 -11.51 1.46
C ARG A 160 8.46 -11.68 -0.05
N VAL A 161 9.10 -10.72 -0.72
CA VAL A 161 9.51 -10.86 -2.13
C VAL A 161 10.82 -11.67 -2.18
N ARG A 162 10.80 -12.78 -2.92
CA ARG A 162 11.93 -13.71 -3.12
C ARG A 162 12.90 -13.20 -4.18
N GLU A 163 14.09 -13.79 -4.26
CA GLU A 163 15.18 -13.34 -5.15
C GLU A 163 14.82 -13.36 -6.63
N ASP A 164 13.95 -14.30 -7.02
CA ASP A 164 13.38 -14.41 -8.36
C ASP A 164 12.24 -13.42 -8.65
N GLY A 165 11.94 -12.51 -7.72
CA GLY A 165 10.85 -11.54 -7.84
C GLY A 165 9.47 -12.07 -7.50
N SER A 166 9.33 -13.36 -7.16
CA SER A 166 8.05 -13.93 -6.75
C SER A 166 7.71 -13.63 -5.29
N TRP A 167 6.45 -13.77 -4.92
CA TRP A 167 5.96 -13.82 -3.55
C TRP A 167 4.84 -14.85 -3.48
N GLU A 168 4.43 -15.25 -2.27
CA GLU A 168 3.31 -16.17 -2.13
C GLU A 168 2.00 -15.45 -2.50
N PRO A 169 1.17 -16.01 -3.40
CA PRO A 169 -0.14 -15.42 -3.69
C PRO A 169 -0.96 -15.33 -2.42
N MET A 170 -1.76 -14.27 -2.24
CA MET A 170 -2.81 -14.27 -1.21
C MET A 170 -3.61 -15.57 -1.39
N GLU A 171 -3.66 -16.43 -0.37
CA GLU A 171 -4.71 -17.43 -0.34
C GLU A 171 -6.00 -16.62 -0.30
N VAL A 172 -6.63 -16.46 -1.46
CA VAL A 172 -8.02 -16.06 -1.50
C VAL A 172 -8.72 -17.21 -0.80
N THR A 173 -9.20 -16.99 0.42
CA THR A 173 -10.04 -17.96 1.10
C THR A 173 -11.27 -18.16 0.21
N GLN A 174 -11.20 -19.14 -0.71
CA GLN A 174 -12.35 -19.60 -1.44
C GLN A 174 -13.26 -20.22 -0.40
N GLY A 175 -14.29 -19.47 -0.01
CA GLY A 175 -15.43 -20.03 0.67
C GLY A 175 -15.92 -21.19 -0.17
N HIS A 176 -15.80 -22.40 0.37
CA HIS A 176 -16.42 -23.59 -0.19
C HIS A 176 -17.95 -23.43 -0.09
N GLY A 177 -18.53 -22.73 -1.07
CA GLY A 177 -19.95 -22.67 -1.33
C GLY A 177 -20.28 -23.67 -2.44
N SER A 178 -20.58 -24.90 -2.06
CA SER A 178 -21.12 -25.91 -2.97
C SER A 178 -22.45 -25.44 -3.57
N GLY A 179 -22.45 -25.19 -4.88
CA GLY A 179 -23.58 -25.43 -5.77
C GLY A 179 -24.68 -24.37 -5.87
N ALA A 180 -24.79 -23.84 -7.10
CA ALA A 180 -26.00 -23.38 -7.81
C ALA A 180 -26.11 -21.86 -8.01
N GLY A 181 -26.09 -21.44 -9.29
CA GLY A 181 -26.53 -20.10 -9.67
C GLY A 181 -25.76 -19.49 -10.84
N THR A 182 -25.97 -20.06 -12.03
CA THR A 182 -25.65 -19.47 -13.33
C THR A 182 -26.14 -18.01 -13.43
N GLU A 183 -25.42 -17.19 -14.22
CA GLU A 183 -25.80 -15.86 -14.77
C GLU A 183 -25.49 -14.55 -14.00
N ALA A 184 -25.01 -14.55 -12.75
CA ALA A 184 -24.69 -13.28 -12.07
C ALA A 184 -23.23 -12.76 -12.26
N GLU A 185 -22.28 -13.62 -12.64
CA GLU A 185 -20.84 -13.29 -12.67
C GLU A 185 -20.39 -12.44 -13.89
N ALA A 186 -21.26 -12.19 -14.86
CA ALA A 186 -20.92 -11.38 -16.03
C ALA A 186 -20.98 -9.86 -15.78
N GLN A 187 -21.70 -9.40 -14.75
CA GLN A 187 -22.03 -7.98 -14.59
C GLN A 187 -20.98 -7.16 -13.80
N VAL A 188 -20.06 -7.79 -13.07
CA VAL A 188 -19.10 -7.10 -12.18
C VAL A 188 -17.77 -6.77 -12.87
N ARG A 189 -17.49 -7.37 -14.04
CA ARG A 189 -16.28 -7.08 -14.83
C ARG A 189 -16.28 -5.72 -15.54
N ASP A 190 -17.41 -5.03 -15.57
CA ASP A 190 -17.60 -3.83 -16.42
C ASP A 190 -17.32 -2.50 -15.70
N VAL A 191 -16.95 -2.54 -14.41
CA VAL A 191 -16.75 -1.33 -13.58
C VAL A 191 -15.27 -0.98 -13.36
N PHE A 192 -14.32 -1.87 -13.67
CA PHE A 192 -12.88 -1.67 -13.41
C PHE A 192 -11.98 -1.97 -14.63
N GLY A 193 -12.44 -1.62 -15.83
CA GLY A 193 -11.59 -1.52 -17.02
C GLY A 193 -10.69 -0.31 -16.99
#